data_AF-A0A3A8E5H4-F1
#
_entry.id   AF-A0A3A8E5H4-F1
#
_cell.length_a   1.000
_cell.length_b   1.000
_cell.length_c   1.000
_cell.angle_alpha   90.00
_cell.angle_beta   90.00
_cell.angle_gamma   90.00
#
_symmetry.space_group_name_H-M   'P 1'
#
loop_
_entity.id
_entity.type
_entity.pdbx_description
1 polymer ?
#
loop_
_entity_poly.entity_id
_entity_poly.type
_entity_poly.pdbx_seq_one_letter_code
_entity_poly.pdbx_strand_id
1 'polypeptide(L)'
;MKKIFTILALTGVITACGGNDSSDNSSTPNPPVTKTGILTDGVISGVSYSTNSGLTGMTGANGEFQYKDGDKVKFTIGSVQLGDEITAQARVTPLDLAQEDNRRTNLLVFLQSLDRNRQHDDGISVDKDTSDALKGVTINFNQSPANFIIDPVFITSLTNAKLPTTPISPEQAKKNFQKAFYKDIAGVWQFFDNSNTQVPEVLIYIAEDGTYYLGEFTPEDDVGAPGIEVGKLNWDAINTKISPSIEEDSNGEWGLSHPIGYHTLGFDGNNLIIGEPNIQETYIGTRVSNKADNIVGSWIYTDDANQVFSFFESGYYIMLDPAGDTYAQPGEPPCGGAGVEFGKYTINNQILNIHNVSIDTNGCAGIHDEDGASNLPFSINKDKLELGSENGTAKFDRIQ
;
A
#
# COMPACT_ATOMS: atom_id res chain seq x y z
N MET A 1 22.80 -19.07 -5.57
CA MET A 1 22.00 -18.27 -6.54
C MET A 1 21.12 -17.39 -5.67
N LYS A 2 21.22 -16.06 -5.79
CA LYS A 2 20.45 -15.12 -4.95
C LYS A 2 18.97 -15.47 -5.04
N LYS A 3 18.33 -15.80 -3.92
CA LYS A 3 16.89 -15.99 -3.84
C LYS A 3 16.28 -14.76 -3.21
N ILE A 4 16.09 -13.74 -4.02
CA ILE A 4 14.96 -12.84 -3.80
C ILE A 4 14.04 -13.18 -4.97
N PHE A 5 13.01 -13.95 -4.62
CA PHE A 5 11.97 -14.51 -5.48
C PHE A 5 12.44 -15.41 -6.62
N THR A 6 12.60 -16.72 -6.35
CA THR A 6 12.64 -17.71 -7.44
C THR A 6 11.22 -17.98 -7.93
N ILE A 7 10.67 -17.07 -8.74
CA ILE A 7 9.41 -17.29 -9.45
C ILE A 7 9.76 -17.89 -10.82
N LEU A 8 9.40 -19.16 -11.02
CA LEU A 8 9.51 -19.79 -12.33
C LEU A 8 8.38 -19.25 -13.24
N ALA A 9 8.68 -18.24 -14.05
CA ALA A 9 7.74 -17.71 -15.04
C ALA A 9 7.39 -18.78 -16.09
N LEU A 10 6.14 -19.29 -16.07
CA LEU A 10 5.65 -20.21 -17.08
C LEU A 10 4.94 -19.44 -18.21
N THR A 11 5.59 -19.37 -19.36
CA THR A 11 4.98 -18.94 -20.63
C THR A 11 4.01 -20.03 -21.12
N GLY A 12 2.72 -19.86 -20.83
CA GLY A 12 1.67 -20.74 -21.33
C GLY A 12 1.18 -20.32 -22.72
N VAL A 13 1.73 -20.93 -23.78
CA VAL A 13 1.09 -20.92 -25.10
C VAL A 13 0.06 -22.05 -25.12
N ILE A 14 -1.20 -21.73 -24.88
CA ILE A 14 -2.32 -22.67 -25.08
C ILE A 14 -2.66 -22.73 -26.56
N THR A 15 -2.22 -23.80 -27.22
CA THR A 15 -2.78 -24.24 -28.50
C THR A 15 -4.10 -24.96 -28.22
N ALA A 16 -5.21 -24.26 -28.44
CA ALA A 16 -6.53 -24.85 -28.39
C ALA A 16 -6.77 -25.67 -29.67
N CYS A 17 -6.87 -26.99 -29.53
CA CYS A 17 -7.38 -27.89 -30.55
C CYS A 17 -8.29 -28.94 -29.91
N GLY A 18 -9.54 -28.99 -30.37
CA GLY A 18 -10.36 -30.19 -30.38
C GLY A 18 -11.49 -30.26 -29.34
N GLY A 19 -12.72 -30.02 -29.79
CA GLY A 19 -13.93 -30.36 -29.03
C GLY A 19 -15.20 -29.79 -29.66
N ASN A 20 -15.71 -30.46 -30.70
CA ASN A 20 -16.99 -30.14 -31.34
C ASN A 20 -18.11 -30.89 -30.62
N ASP A 21 -18.97 -30.17 -29.89
CA ASP A 21 -20.31 -30.63 -29.53
C ASP A 21 -21.30 -29.47 -29.61
N SER A 22 -22.27 -29.64 -30.50
CA SER A 22 -23.36 -28.70 -30.75
C SER A 22 -24.42 -28.84 -29.67
N SER A 23 -24.50 -27.84 -28.79
CA SER A 23 -25.73 -27.54 -28.06
C SER A 23 -25.91 -26.03 -28.05
N ASP A 24 -26.89 -25.55 -28.82
CA ASP A 24 -27.37 -24.18 -28.82
C ASP A 24 -27.84 -23.81 -27.42
N ASN A 25 -26.91 -23.27 -26.63
CA ASN A 25 -27.24 -22.52 -25.43
C ASN A 25 -27.02 -21.05 -25.80
N SER A 26 -28.13 -20.38 -26.10
CA SER A 26 -28.20 -18.93 -26.24
C SER A 26 -27.75 -18.29 -24.91
N SER A 27 -26.44 -18.15 -24.72
CA SER A 27 -25.85 -17.32 -23.70
C SER A 27 -26.04 -15.88 -24.14
N THR A 28 -27.17 -15.28 -23.77
CA THR A 28 -27.28 -13.83 -23.75
C THR A 28 -26.08 -13.31 -22.96
N PRO A 29 -25.20 -12.48 -23.53
CA PRO A 29 -24.11 -11.88 -22.76
C PRO A 29 -24.72 -11.16 -21.57
N ASN A 30 -24.28 -11.48 -20.36
CA ASN A 30 -24.70 -10.73 -19.18
C ASN A 30 -24.35 -9.25 -19.44
N PRO A 31 -25.26 -8.29 -19.23
CA PRO A 31 -24.97 -6.90 -19.51
C PRO A 31 -23.69 -6.47 -18.76
N PRO A 32 -22.80 -5.68 -19.39
CA PRO A 32 -21.54 -5.29 -18.76
C PRO A 32 -21.80 -4.65 -17.40
N VAL A 33 -21.22 -5.23 -16.35
CA VAL A 33 -21.38 -4.75 -14.97
C VAL A 33 -20.59 -3.46 -14.80
N THR A 34 -21.26 -2.41 -14.32
CA THR A 34 -20.60 -1.16 -13.96
C THR A 34 -19.76 -1.36 -12.69
N LYS A 35 -18.51 -0.90 -12.73
CA LYS A 35 -17.54 -0.88 -11.63
C LYS A 35 -17.30 0.56 -11.17
N THR A 36 -16.85 0.69 -9.92
CA THR A 36 -16.41 1.96 -9.35
C THR A 36 -14.89 2.01 -9.33
N GLY A 37 -14.31 3.12 -9.79
CA GLY A 37 -12.90 3.45 -9.60
C GLY A 37 -12.76 4.72 -8.78
N ILE A 38 -11.55 5.01 -8.30
CA ILE A 38 -11.23 6.20 -7.52
C ILE A 38 -10.13 6.99 -8.23
N LEU A 39 -10.37 8.29 -8.46
CA LEU A 39 -9.34 9.24 -8.88
C LEU A 39 -8.69 9.85 -7.61
N THR A 40 -7.38 9.68 -7.44
CA THR A 40 -6.67 10.07 -6.21
C THR A 40 -5.27 10.68 -6.45
N ASP A 41 -5.06 11.82 -5.80
CA ASP A 41 -3.82 12.48 -5.35
C ASP A 41 -4.16 12.96 -3.93
N GLY A 42 -4.54 12.02 -3.05
CA GLY A 42 -5.65 12.27 -2.12
C GLY A 42 -6.98 12.29 -2.88
N VAL A 43 -8.08 11.81 -2.30
CA VAL A 43 -9.36 11.68 -3.04
C VAL A 43 -9.70 12.96 -3.80
N ILE A 44 -9.94 12.86 -5.12
CA ILE A 44 -10.17 14.05 -5.97
C ILE A 44 -11.65 14.13 -6.35
N SER A 45 -12.36 15.07 -5.75
CA SER A 45 -13.79 15.29 -5.99
C SER A 45 -14.04 16.42 -6.98
N GLY A 46 -15.17 16.36 -7.70
CA GLY A 46 -15.62 17.43 -8.59
C GLY A 46 -14.99 17.45 -9.99
N VAL A 47 -14.28 16.39 -10.39
CA VAL A 47 -13.67 16.25 -11.72
C VAL A 47 -14.63 15.56 -12.67
N SER A 48 -14.87 16.13 -13.85
CA SER A 48 -15.73 15.48 -14.84
C SER A 48 -15.00 14.30 -15.49
N TYR A 49 -15.71 13.19 -15.73
CA TYR A 49 -15.18 12.03 -16.45
C TYR A 49 -16.11 11.60 -17.58
N SER A 50 -15.54 10.96 -18.60
CA SER A 50 -16.27 10.30 -19.68
C SER A 50 -15.57 9.02 -20.11
N THR A 51 -16.33 7.99 -20.44
CA THR A 51 -15.81 6.72 -20.97
C THR A 51 -16.25 6.48 -22.41
N ASN A 52 -15.50 5.65 -23.13
CA ASN A 52 -15.84 5.23 -24.49
C ASN A 52 -17.12 4.38 -24.57
N SER A 53 -17.60 3.81 -23.46
CA SER A 53 -18.91 3.13 -23.40
C SER A 53 -20.08 4.10 -23.13
N GLY A 54 -19.82 5.39 -23.01
CA GLY A 54 -20.83 6.45 -22.85
C GLY A 54 -21.19 6.77 -21.40
N LEU A 55 -20.47 6.23 -20.41
CA LEU A 55 -20.63 6.65 -19.01
C LEU A 55 -19.99 8.02 -18.83
N THR A 56 -20.71 8.94 -18.19
CA THR A 56 -20.23 10.29 -17.89
C THR A 56 -20.69 10.71 -16.51
N GLY A 57 -19.91 11.54 -15.82
CA GLY A 57 -20.30 12.08 -14.53
C GLY A 57 -19.25 13.02 -13.96
N MET A 58 -19.36 13.31 -12.67
CA MET A 58 -18.32 13.96 -11.88
C MET A 58 -17.84 13.01 -10.80
N THR A 59 -16.56 13.08 -10.42
CA THR A 59 -16.04 12.33 -9.28
C THR A 59 -16.74 12.79 -8.01
N GLY A 60 -17.16 11.83 -7.18
CA GLY A 60 -17.84 12.14 -5.93
C GLY A 60 -16.88 12.49 -4.78
N ALA A 61 -17.40 12.54 -3.56
CA ALA A 61 -16.65 13.02 -2.39
C ALA A 61 -15.44 12.15 -2.03
N ASN A 62 -15.47 10.87 -2.41
CA ASN A 62 -14.36 9.93 -2.21
C ASN A 62 -13.56 9.72 -3.52
N GLY A 63 -13.71 10.61 -4.51
CA GLY A 63 -13.05 10.51 -5.80
C GLY A 63 -13.67 9.48 -6.75
N GLU A 64 -14.86 8.96 -6.44
CA GLU A 64 -15.45 7.83 -7.15
C GLU A 64 -15.93 8.18 -8.56
N PHE A 65 -15.62 7.33 -9.55
CA PHE A 65 -16.14 7.38 -10.92
C PHE A 65 -16.62 5.99 -11.38
N GLN A 66 -17.50 5.95 -12.38
CA GLN A 66 -18.09 4.71 -12.89
C GLN A 66 -17.48 4.33 -14.24
N TYR A 67 -17.20 3.04 -14.43
CA TYR A 67 -16.66 2.50 -15.68
C TYR A 67 -17.11 1.05 -15.89
N LYS A 68 -16.88 0.49 -17.08
CA LYS A 68 -17.03 -0.94 -17.39
C LYS A 68 -15.68 -1.55 -17.74
N ASP A 69 -15.57 -2.88 -17.63
CA ASP A 69 -14.34 -3.57 -18.03
C ASP A 69 -13.94 -3.25 -19.48
N GLY A 70 -12.68 -2.86 -19.67
CA GLY A 70 -12.15 -2.45 -20.96
C GLY A 70 -12.45 -1.00 -21.36
N ASP A 71 -13.18 -0.24 -20.55
CA ASP A 71 -13.42 1.18 -20.82
C ASP A 71 -12.11 1.96 -20.88
N LYS A 72 -12.06 2.93 -21.80
CA LYS A 72 -11.12 4.03 -21.75
C LYS A 72 -11.80 5.20 -21.04
N VAL A 73 -11.10 5.85 -20.12
CA VAL A 73 -11.61 6.98 -19.33
C VAL A 73 -10.76 8.23 -19.55
N LYS A 74 -11.43 9.37 -19.60
CA LYS A 74 -10.85 10.70 -19.69
C LYS A 74 -11.39 11.58 -18.58
N PHE A 75 -10.50 12.33 -17.94
CA PHE A 75 -10.83 13.27 -16.86
C PHE A 75 -10.60 14.72 -17.28
N THR A 76 -11.53 15.60 -16.92
CA THR A 76 -11.50 17.03 -17.28
C THR A 76 -12.01 17.92 -16.15
N ILE A 77 -11.44 19.12 -16.03
CA ILE A 77 -11.98 20.22 -15.21
C ILE A 77 -12.26 21.40 -16.13
N GLY A 78 -13.53 21.80 -16.26
CA GLY A 78 -13.93 22.76 -17.29
C GLY A 78 -13.56 22.24 -18.69
N SER A 79 -12.68 22.94 -19.41
CA SER A 79 -12.15 22.48 -20.70
C SER A 79 -10.76 21.86 -20.63
N VAL A 80 -10.14 21.80 -19.44
CA VAL A 80 -8.79 21.28 -19.25
C VAL A 80 -8.83 19.78 -19.03
N GLN A 81 -8.18 19.01 -19.91
CA GLN A 81 -7.98 17.57 -19.75
C GLN A 81 -6.79 17.32 -18.81
N LEU A 82 -6.96 16.47 -17.80
CA LEU A 82 -5.95 16.23 -16.74
C LEU A 82 -4.80 15.30 -17.16
N GLY A 83 -4.68 14.95 -18.43
CA GLY A 83 -3.66 14.01 -18.88
C GLY A 83 -4.14 13.21 -20.07
N ASP A 84 -3.62 12.02 -20.24
CA ASP A 84 -3.94 11.11 -21.34
C ASP A 84 -5.24 10.36 -21.05
N GLU A 85 -5.87 9.85 -22.12
CA GLU A 85 -6.98 8.90 -21.98
C GLU A 85 -6.41 7.51 -21.70
N ILE A 86 -6.83 6.89 -20.60
CA ILE A 86 -6.25 5.64 -20.09
C ILE A 86 -7.29 4.53 -20.02
N THR A 87 -6.85 3.28 -19.84
CA THR A 87 -7.78 2.21 -19.43
C THR A 87 -8.30 2.52 -18.03
N ALA A 88 -9.63 2.48 -17.86
CA ALA A 88 -10.24 2.65 -16.55
C ALA A 88 -9.86 1.48 -15.63
N GLN A 89 -9.54 1.80 -14.38
CA GLN A 89 -9.09 0.86 -13.37
C GLN A 89 -9.57 1.30 -11.98
N ALA A 90 -9.43 0.42 -10.98
CA ALA A 90 -9.94 0.66 -9.62
C ALA A 90 -9.33 1.90 -8.96
N ARG A 91 -8.05 2.19 -9.24
CA ARG A 91 -7.34 3.36 -8.71
C ARG A 91 -6.61 4.10 -9.82
N VAL A 92 -6.93 5.36 -10.02
CA VAL A 92 -6.29 6.24 -11.01
C VAL A 92 -5.62 7.40 -10.28
N THR A 93 -4.36 7.65 -10.61
CA THR A 93 -3.56 8.75 -10.07
C THR A 93 -3.03 9.64 -11.19
N PRO A 94 -2.49 10.82 -10.87
CA PRO A 94 -1.77 11.64 -11.85
C PRO A 94 -0.59 10.93 -12.53
N LEU A 95 -0.02 9.87 -11.93
CA LEU A 95 1.05 9.08 -12.55
C LEU A 95 0.54 8.15 -13.66
N ASP A 96 -0.73 7.74 -13.60
CA ASP A 96 -1.38 6.96 -14.65
C ASP A 96 -1.74 7.87 -15.83
N LEU A 97 -2.14 9.12 -15.54
CA LEU A 97 -2.60 10.10 -16.53
C LEU A 97 -1.46 10.76 -17.31
N ALA A 98 -0.20 10.58 -16.92
CA ALA A 98 0.93 11.12 -17.66
C ALA A 98 2.17 10.23 -17.48
N GLN A 99 2.97 10.10 -18.55
CA GLN A 99 4.22 9.33 -18.51
C GLN A 99 5.44 10.19 -18.18
N GLU A 100 5.47 11.45 -18.63
CA GLU A 100 6.61 12.35 -18.48
C GLU A 100 6.65 13.00 -17.09
N ASP A 101 7.84 13.04 -16.46
CA ASP A 101 8.05 13.58 -15.11
C ASP A 101 7.55 15.02 -14.93
N ASN A 102 7.78 15.88 -15.93
CA ASN A 102 7.30 17.26 -15.92
C ASN A 102 5.76 17.31 -15.93
N ARG A 103 5.12 16.48 -16.76
CA ARG A 103 3.64 16.42 -16.83
C ARG A 103 3.07 15.93 -15.51
N ARG A 104 3.62 14.84 -14.95
CA ARG A 104 3.22 14.29 -13.65
C ARG A 104 3.31 15.35 -12.55
N THR A 105 4.45 16.02 -12.45
CA THR A 105 4.67 17.08 -11.45
C THR A 105 3.69 18.24 -11.63
N ASN A 106 3.48 18.69 -12.87
CA ASN A 106 2.58 19.81 -13.15
C ASN A 106 1.11 19.44 -12.91
N LEU A 107 0.71 18.17 -13.08
CA LEU A 107 -0.63 17.70 -12.74
C LEU A 107 -0.87 17.72 -11.23
N LEU A 108 0.09 17.25 -10.42
CA LEU A 108 0.01 17.34 -8.95
C LEU A 108 -0.11 18.81 -8.51
N VAL A 109 0.78 19.67 -9.02
CA VAL A 109 0.76 21.12 -8.73
C VAL A 109 -0.58 21.74 -9.12
N PHE A 110 -1.10 21.41 -10.30
CA PHE A 110 -2.36 21.94 -10.79
C PHE A 110 -3.51 21.56 -9.87
N LEU A 111 -3.72 20.27 -9.64
CA LEU A 111 -4.83 19.74 -8.85
C LEU A 111 -4.84 20.29 -7.43
N GLN A 112 -3.69 20.25 -6.75
CA GLN A 112 -3.57 20.74 -5.38
C GLN A 112 -3.67 22.27 -5.28
N SER A 113 -3.37 23.00 -6.35
CA SER A 113 -3.60 24.46 -6.41
C SER A 113 -5.04 24.84 -6.74
N LEU A 114 -5.87 23.91 -7.20
CA LEU A 114 -7.30 24.13 -7.42
C LEU A 114 -8.12 23.94 -6.14
N ASP A 115 -7.54 23.27 -5.15
CA ASP A 115 -8.14 23.12 -3.85
C ASP A 115 -8.17 24.47 -3.08
N ARG A 116 -9.36 24.80 -2.56
CA ARG A 116 -9.67 26.12 -1.99
C ARG A 116 -9.10 26.30 -0.59
N ASN A 117 -9.09 25.26 0.24
CA ASN A 117 -8.58 25.32 1.60
C ASN A 117 -7.06 25.04 1.68
N ARG A 118 -6.46 24.49 0.61
CA ARG A 118 -5.05 24.09 0.52
C ARG A 118 -4.68 23.00 1.52
N GLN A 119 -5.65 22.17 1.94
CA GLN A 119 -5.47 21.11 2.95
C GLN A 119 -5.53 19.73 2.29
N HIS A 120 -4.41 19.30 1.72
CA HIS A 120 -4.34 18.03 1.00
C HIS A 120 -4.78 16.79 1.81
N ASP A 121 -4.60 16.81 3.14
CA ASP A 121 -4.95 15.71 4.04
C ASP A 121 -6.45 15.35 4.04
N ASP A 122 -7.34 16.31 3.69
CA ASP A 122 -8.78 16.09 3.58
C ASP A 122 -9.26 15.80 2.14
N GLY A 123 -8.32 15.65 1.20
CA GLY A 123 -8.56 15.42 -0.22
C GLY A 123 -8.43 16.69 -1.06
N ILE A 124 -8.79 16.60 -2.34
CA ILE A 124 -8.80 17.71 -3.28
C ILE A 124 -10.25 17.94 -3.71
N SER A 125 -10.79 19.12 -3.40
CA SER A 125 -12.16 19.50 -3.78
C SER A 125 -12.19 20.53 -4.89
N VAL A 126 -12.59 20.12 -6.09
CA VAL A 126 -12.78 21.02 -7.24
C VAL A 126 -14.22 21.52 -7.25
N ASP A 127 -14.43 22.75 -6.75
CA ASP A 127 -15.75 23.35 -6.73
C ASP A 127 -16.21 23.86 -8.12
N LYS A 128 -17.50 24.24 -8.19
CA LYS A 128 -18.12 24.72 -9.42
C LYS A 128 -17.51 26.02 -9.95
N ASP A 129 -17.15 26.96 -9.08
CA ASP A 129 -16.55 28.24 -9.49
C ASP A 129 -15.19 27.97 -10.15
N THR A 130 -14.41 27.04 -9.60
CA THR A 130 -13.14 26.58 -10.17
C THR A 130 -13.33 25.89 -11.52
N SER A 131 -14.29 24.97 -11.65
CA SER A 131 -14.57 24.34 -12.94
C SER A 131 -15.08 25.34 -13.98
N ASP A 132 -15.88 26.34 -13.59
CA ASP A 132 -16.38 27.36 -14.50
C ASP A 132 -15.27 28.31 -14.98
N ALA A 133 -14.31 28.64 -14.11
CA ALA A 133 -13.13 29.45 -14.45
C ALA A 133 -12.20 28.79 -15.48
N LEU A 134 -12.24 27.46 -15.59
CA LEU A 134 -11.41 26.67 -16.52
C LEU A 134 -12.11 26.35 -17.85
N LYS A 135 -13.31 26.88 -18.10
CA LYS A 135 -13.99 26.75 -19.39
C LYS A 135 -13.28 27.55 -20.48
N GLY A 136 -12.99 26.90 -21.61
CA GLY A 136 -12.24 27.48 -22.72
C GLY A 136 -10.76 27.71 -22.44
N VAL A 137 -10.26 27.30 -21.27
CA VAL A 137 -8.83 27.40 -20.91
C VAL A 137 -8.08 26.20 -21.45
N THR A 138 -6.86 26.44 -21.95
CA THR A 138 -5.89 25.40 -22.29
C THR A 138 -4.69 25.55 -21.37
N ILE A 139 -4.35 24.48 -20.64
CA ILE A 139 -3.19 24.43 -19.76
C ILE A 139 -2.11 23.57 -20.43
N ASN A 140 -0.89 24.09 -20.52
CA ASN A 140 0.24 23.32 -21.02
C ASN A 140 0.96 22.65 -19.85
N PHE A 141 0.82 21.33 -19.71
CA PHE A 141 1.50 20.54 -18.67
C PHE A 141 2.92 20.09 -19.06
N ASN A 142 3.36 20.33 -20.30
CA ASN A 142 4.65 19.83 -20.81
C ASN A 142 5.86 20.71 -20.47
N GLN A 143 5.62 21.90 -19.91
CA GLN A 143 6.65 22.84 -19.50
C GLN A 143 7.38 22.37 -18.23
N SER A 144 8.56 22.94 -17.95
CA SER A 144 9.26 22.66 -16.70
C SER A 144 8.42 23.10 -15.49
N PRO A 145 8.50 22.42 -14.34
CA PRO A 145 7.74 22.80 -13.15
C PRO A 145 8.00 24.23 -12.68
N ALA A 146 9.23 24.72 -12.82
CA ALA A 146 9.60 26.10 -12.51
C ALA A 146 8.87 27.14 -13.39
N ASN A 147 8.65 26.82 -14.67
CA ASN A 147 7.89 27.69 -15.57
C ASN A 147 6.38 27.55 -15.35
N PHE A 148 5.92 26.34 -15.02
CA PHE A 148 4.50 26.05 -14.82
C PHE A 148 3.90 26.87 -13.67
N ILE A 149 4.61 27.00 -12.54
CA ILE A 149 4.12 27.76 -11.38
C ILE A 149 4.07 29.28 -11.60
N ILE A 150 4.64 29.78 -12.69
CA ILE A 150 4.56 31.20 -13.10
C ILE A 150 3.82 31.37 -14.43
N ASP A 151 3.19 30.32 -14.94
CA ASP A 151 2.48 30.35 -16.22
C ASP A 151 1.28 31.33 -16.11
N PRO A 152 1.22 32.38 -16.96
CA PRO A 152 0.21 33.41 -16.84
C PRO A 152 -1.22 32.89 -17.07
N VAL A 153 -1.41 31.86 -17.90
CA VAL A 153 -2.73 31.24 -18.14
C VAL A 153 -3.18 30.50 -16.87
N PHE A 154 -2.28 29.78 -16.23
CA PHE A 154 -2.59 29.10 -14.97
C PHE A 154 -2.89 30.10 -13.85
N ILE A 155 -2.05 31.13 -13.65
CA ILE A 155 -2.26 32.17 -12.63
C ILE A 155 -3.59 32.92 -12.87
N THR A 156 -3.92 33.23 -14.12
CA THR A 156 -5.20 33.85 -14.48
C THR A 156 -6.38 32.94 -14.15
N SER A 157 -6.24 31.64 -14.37
CA SER A 157 -7.27 30.66 -14.01
C SER A 157 -7.53 30.61 -12.51
N LEU A 158 -6.47 30.62 -11.69
CA LEU A 158 -6.58 30.70 -10.23
C LEU A 158 -7.28 32.01 -9.79
N THR A 159 -6.94 33.11 -10.44
CA THR A 159 -7.56 34.42 -10.18
C THR A 159 -9.06 34.39 -10.48
N ASN A 160 -9.44 33.85 -11.64
CA ASN A 160 -10.83 33.73 -12.05
C ASN A 160 -11.64 32.80 -11.14
N ALA A 161 -11.01 31.74 -10.62
CA ALA A 161 -11.60 30.84 -9.63
C ALA A 161 -11.68 31.44 -8.20
N LYS A 162 -11.13 32.64 -7.99
CA LYS A 162 -10.99 33.30 -6.67
C LYS A 162 -10.18 32.44 -5.69
N LEU A 163 -9.12 31.82 -6.20
CA LEU A 163 -8.17 31.00 -5.44
C LEU A 163 -6.87 31.80 -5.17
N PRO A 164 -6.04 31.38 -4.22
CA PRO A 164 -4.71 31.94 -4.05
C PRO A 164 -3.89 31.83 -5.34
N THR A 165 -3.36 32.97 -5.82
CA THR A 165 -2.63 33.07 -7.09
C THR A 165 -1.19 32.59 -7.01
N THR A 166 -0.73 32.11 -5.85
CA THR A 166 0.55 31.42 -5.69
C THR A 166 0.27 29.91 -5.75
N PRO A 167 0.64 29.21 -6.84
CA PRO A 167 0.47 27.77 -6.92
C PRO A 167 1.21 27.04 -5.80
N ILE A 168 0.75 25.84 -5.46
CA ILE A 168 1.51 24.90 -4.64
C ILE A 168 2.85 24.61 -5.34
N SER A 169 3.95 24.60 -4.60
CA SER A 169 5.26 24.34 -5.20
C SER A 169 5.37 22.88 -5.65
N PRO A 170 6.21 22.56 -6.65
CA PRO A 170 6.46 21.19 -7.07
C PRO A 170 6.88 20.27 -5.92
N GLU A 171 7.71 20.77 -5.01
CA GLU A 171 8.21 20.01 -3.86
C GLU A 171 7.09 19.70 -2.86
N GLN A 172 6.25 20.68 -2.55
CA GLN A 172 5.11 20.48 -1.66
C GLN A 172 4.08 19.55 -2.28
N ALA A 173 3.82 19.67 -3.59
CA ALA A 173 2.88 18.80 -4.29
C ALA A 173 3.31 17.33 -4.24
N LYS A 174 4.60 17.07 -4.46
CA LYS A 174 5.19 15.72 -4.34
C LYS A 174 5.11 15.17 -2.91
N LYS A 175 5.42 16.00 -1.89
CA LYS A 175 5.34 15.61 -0.48
C LYS A 175 3.92 15.24 -0.06
N ASN A 176 2.95 16.05 -0.48
CA ASN A 176 1.53 15.80 -0.26
C ASN A 176 1.12 14.46 -0.90
N PHE A 177 1.44 14.26 -2.19
CA PHE A 177 1.08 13.03 -2.88
C PHE A 177 1.75 11.78 -2.26
N GLN A 178 3.01 11.87 -1.86
CA GLN A 178 3.71 10.81 -1.12
C GLN A 178 2.98 10.47 0.19
N LYS A 179 2.56 11.48 0.96
CA LYS A 179 1.81 11.27 2.20
C LYS A 179 0.48 10.57 1.96
N ALA A 180 -0.29 10.99 0.94
CA ALA A 180 -1.52 10.30 0.58
C ALA A 180 -1.28 8.87 0.11
N PHE A 181 -0.20 8.62 -0.65
CA PHE A 181 0.18 7.27 -1.06
C PHE A 181 0.49 6.37 0.15
N TYR A 182 1.28 6.85 1.12
CA TYR A 182 1.55 6.10 2.34
C TYR A 182 0.30 5.84 3.17
N LYS A 183 -0.64 6.79 3.24
CA LYS A 183 -1.93 6.57 3.88
C LYS A 183 -2.75 5.48 3.17
N ASP A 184 -2.74 5.45 1.84
CA ASP A 184 -3.45 4.41 1.06
C ASP A 184 -2.87 3.00 1.30
N ILE A 185 -1.54 2.90 1.47
CA ILE A 185 -0.85 1.62 1.64
C ILE A 185 -0.53 1.24 3.08
N ALA A 186 -0.78 2.13 4.05
CA ALA A 186 -0.54 1.83 5.45
C ALA A 186 -1.31 0.59 5.87
N GLY A 187 -0.69 -0.29 6.65
CA GLY A 187 -1.23 -1.59 7.04
C GLY A 187 -0.21 -2.71 6.94
N VAL A 188 -0.68 -3.96 6.99
CA VAL A 188 0.17 -5.16 6.88
C VAL A 188 -0.14 -5.91 5.59
N TRP A 189 0.92 -6.22 4.85
CA TRP A 189 0.90 -6.88 3.54
C TRP A 189 1.60 -8.22 3.61
N GLN A 190 0.97 -9.24 3.04
CA GLN A 190 1.46 -10.62 3.01
C GLN A 190 1.80 -11.02 1.56
N PHE A 191 2.96 -11.65 1.40
CA PHE A 191 3.45 -12.17 0.14
C PHE A 191 3.65 -13.69 0.27
N PHE A 192 3.16 -14.42 -0.72
CA PHE A 192 3.19 -15.88 -0.74
C PHE A 192 4.10 -16.38 -1.86
N ASP A 193 4.70 -17.55 -1.66
CA ASP A 193 5.21 -18.34 -2.78
C ASP A 193 4.04 -18.92 -3.59
N ASN A 194 4.24 -19.01 -4.91
CA ASN A 194 3.28 -19.58 -5.84
C ASN A 194 2.96 -21.06 -5.53
N SER A 195 3.84 -21.77 -4.81
CA SER A 195 3.61 -23.17 -4.42
C SER A 195 2.88 -23.34 -3.08
N ASN A 196 2.88 -22.33 -2.21
CA ASN A 196 2.26 -22.38 -0.89
C ASN A 196 1.49 -21.09 -0.56
N THR A 197 0.16 -21.18 -0.62
CA THR A 197 -0.74 -20.05 -0.33
C THR A 197 -1.30 -20.06 1.09
N GLN A 198 -0.87 -20.98 1.97
CA GLN A 198 -1.40 -21.07 3.34
C GLN A 198 -0.68 -20.17 4.34
N VAL A 199 0.60 -19.86 4.08
CA VAL A 199 1.46 -19.11 4.97
C VAL A 199 2.28 -18.12 4.13
N PRO A 200 2.34 -16.84 4.50
CA PRO A 200 3.19 -15.90 3.80
C PRO A 200 4.68 -16.16 4.07
N GLU A 201 5.51 -15.98 3.05
CA GLU A 201 6.97 -16.03 3.16
C GLU A 201 7.56 -14.69 3.62
N VAL A 202 6.86 -13.59 3.28
CA VAL A 202 7.23 -12.23 3.66
C VAL A 202 6.00 -11.50 4.17
N LEU A 203 6.19 -10.74 5.25
CA LEU A 203 5.19 -9.85 5.82
C LEU A 203 5.78 -8.44 5.91
N ILE A 204 5.08 -7.44 5.37
CA ILE A 204 5.51 -6.05 5.42
C ILE A 204 4.46 -5.22 6.15
N TYR A 205 4.83 -4.66 7.29
CA TYR A 205 4.09 -3.55 7.91
C TYR A 205 4.55 -2.23 7.29
N ILE A 206 3.62 -1.34 6.96
CA ILE A 206 3.88 0.02 6.49
C ILE A 206 3.06 1.00 7.33
N ALA A 207 3.72 1.99 7.91
CA ALA A 207 3.07 3.10 8.62
C ALA A 207 2.72 4.25 7.66
N GLU A 208 1.80 5.13 8.05
CA GLU A 208 1.37 6.29 7.24
C GLU A 208 2.49 7.31 6.94
N ASP A 209 3.62 7.24 7.65
CA ASP A 209 4.78 8.10 7.45
C ASP A 209 5.89 7.42 6.62
N GLY A 210 5.62 6.22 6.09
CA GLY A 210 6.55 5.45 5.27
C GLY A 210 7.59 4.63 6.04
N THR A 211 7.50 4.54 7.38
CA THR A 211 8.23 3.48 8.12
C THR A 211 7.74 2.12 7.65
N TYR A 212 8.66 1.17 7.49
CA TYR A 212 8.33 -0.21 7.21
C TYR A 212 9.07 -1.17 8.14
N TYR A 213 8.42 -2.30 8.41
CA TYR A 213 9.04 -3.52 8.96
C TYR A 213 8.80 -4.64 7.95
N LEU A 214 9.85 -5.29 7.48
CA LEU A 214 9.77 -6.43 6.58
C LEU A 214 10.33 -7.64 7.31
N GLY A 215 9.50 -8.65 7.57
CA GLY A 215 9.94 -9.93 8.10
C GLY A 215 9.97 -11.00 7.02
N GLU A 216 11.00 -11.85 7.05
CA GLU A 216 11.11 -13.04 6.22
C GLU A 216 11.18 -14.31 7.05
N PHE A 217 10.51 -15.37 6.59
CA PHE A 217 10.26 -16.58 7.38
C PHE A 217 10.63 -17.87 6.65
N THR A 218 11.53 -17.80 5.67
CA THR A 218 11.96 -18.98 4.90
C THR A 218 13.32 -19.51 5.38
N PRO A 219 13.61 -20.83 5.27
CA PRO A 219 14.89 -21.38 5.72
C PRO A 219 16.09 -20.69 5.08
N GLU A 220 17.14 -20.46 5.88
CA GLU A 220 18.37 -19.76 5.45
C GLU A 220 19.05 -20.38 4.21
N ASP A 221 19.71 -19.52 3.45
CA ASP A 221 20.58 -19.89 2.34
C ASP A 221 21.93 -19.16 2.38
N ASP A 222 22.70 -19.22 1.29
CA ASP A 222 24.05 -18.66 1.22
C ASP A 222 24.10 -17.13 1.41
N VAL A 223 22.98 -16.41 1.25
CA VAL A 223 22.95 -14.93 1.25
C VAL A 223 21.94 -14.32 2.20
N GLY A 224 21.06 -15.11 2.81
CA GLY A 224 20.13 -14.59 3.82
C GLY A 224 19.51 -15.67 4.70
N ALA A 225 18.77 -15.20 5.70
CA ALA A 225 18.16 -16.02 6.76
C ALA A 225 16.85 -15.36 7.23
N PRO A 226 15.97 -16.09 7.94
CA PRO A 226 14.86 -15.47 8.64
C PRO A 226 15.33 -14.30 9.50
N GLY A 227 14.57 -13.22 9.46
CA GLY A 227 14.96 -11.99 10.14
C GLY A 227 14.06 -10.83 9.75
N ILE A 228 14.49 -9.63 10.11
CA ILE A 228 13.74 -8.39 9.90
C ILE A 228 14.60 -7.34 9.21
N GLU A 229 13.95 -6.52 8.39
CA GLU A 229 14.45 -5.21 7.99
C GLU A 229 13.52 -4.11 8.52
N VAL A 230 14.12 -3.02 8.99
CA VAL A 230 13.42 -1.84 9.49
C VAL A 230 13.96 -0.61 8.79
N GLY A 231 13.08 0.29 8.36
CA GLY A 231 13.54 1.52 7.73
C GLY A 231 12.44 2.45 7.25
N LYS A 232 12.84 3.40 6.38
CA LYS A 232 11.92 4.28 5.65
C LYS A 232 11.96 3.98 4.17
N LEU A 233 10.79 3.86 3.52
CA LEU A 233 10.68 3.53 2.10
C LEU A 233 11.26 4.61 1.16
N ASN A 234 11.14 5.89 1.53
CA ASN A 234 11.56 7.04 0.70
C ASN A 234 11.08 6.94 -0.76
N TRP A 235 9.77 6.77 -0.94
CA TRP A 235 9.10 6.63 -2.23
C TRP A 235 9.10 7.92 -3.07
N ASP A 236 9.57 7.86 -4.30
CA ASP A 236 9.54 8.98 -5.23
C ASP A 236 8.15 9.12 -5.87
N ALA A 237 7.52 10.25 -5.58
CA ALA A 237 6.15 10.58 -6.00
C ALA A 237 5.93 10.79 -7.50
N ILE A 238 6.99 10.69 -8.33
CA ILE A 238 6.92 10.89 -9.78
C ILE A 238 7.28 9.62 -10.54
N ASN A 239 8.25 8.84 -10.06
CA ASN A 239 8.75 7.67 -10.77
C ASN A 239 8.55 6.34 -10.02
N THR A 240 7.89 6.37 -8.86
CA THR A 240 7.53 5.20 -8.04
C THR A 240 8.70 4.43 -7.43
N LYS A 241 9.95 4.88 -7.64
CA LYS A 241 11.13 4.23 -7.06
C LYS A 241 11.13 4.40 -5.55
N ILE A 242 11.62 3.39 -4.85
CA ILE A 242 11.93 3.50 -3.42
C ILE A 242 13.45 3.53 -3.26
N SER A 243 13.93 4.32 -2.29
CA SER A 243 15.33 4.36 -1.86
C SER A 243 15.39 4.09 -0.36
N PRO A 244 15.19 2.83 0.07
CA PRO A 244 15.02 2.52 1.48
C PRO A 244 16.22 3.02 2.31
N SER A 245 15.95 3.70 3.42
CA SER A 245 16.97 3.91 4.44
C SER A 245 16.86 2.78 5.45
N ILE A 246 17.91 1.95 5.51
CA ILE A 246 17.97 0.77 6.38
C ILE A 246 18.44 1.20 7.76
N GLU A 247 17.60 0.96 8.76
CA GLU A 247 17.86 1.22 10.18
C GLU A 247 18.28 -0.07 10.89
N GLU A 248 17.57 -1.17 10.61
CA GLU A 248 17.94 -2.52 11.04
C GLU A 248 17.82 -3.50 9.87
N ASP A 249 18.73 -4.48 9.83
CA ASP A 249 18.78 -5.55 8.83
C ASP A 249 19.44 -6.78 9.49
N SER A 250 18.63 -7.80 9.74
CA SER A 250 19.08 -9.08 10.30
C SER A 250 18.86 -10.26 9.36
N ASN A 251 18.33 -10.03 8.14
CA ASN A 251 18.04 -11.08 7.16
C ASN A 251 19.09 -11.17 6.03
N GLY A 252 20.11 -10.29 6.02
CA GLY A 252 21.27 -10.43 5.14
C GLY A 252 21.10 -9.69 3.83
N GLU A 253 21.18 -10.39 2.69
CA GLU A 253 20.90 -9.77 1.38
C GLU A 253 19.43 -9.88 0.96
N TRP A 254 18.54 -10.43 1.80
CA TRP A 254 17.11 -10.55 1.52
C TRP A 254 16.39 -9.20 1.62
N GLY A 255 15.09 -9.11 1.30
CA GLY A 255 14.30 -7.87 1.45
C GLY A 255 14.62 -6.69 0.51
N LEU A 256 14.46 -5.46 1.04
CA LEU A 256 14.54 -4.19 0.32
C LEU A 256 15.92 -3.51 0.43
N SER A 257 16.81 -4.05 1.27
CA SER A 257 18.15 -3.52 1.55
C SER A 257 19.14 -3.71 0.39
N HIS A 258 18.94 -4.74 -0.44
CA HIS A 258 19.90 -5.15 -1.48
C HIS A 258 19.30 -5.27 -2.89
N PRO A 259 18.63 -4.21 -3.44
CA PRO A 259 18.08 -4.26 -4.78
C PRO A 259 19.18 -4.52 -5.82
N ILE A 260 18.86 -5.32 -6.83
CA ILE A 260 19.60 -5.26 -8.09
C ILE A 260 19.13 -4.01 -8.82
N GLY A 261 19.88 -2.90 -8.70
CA GLY A 261 19.53 -1.62 -9.30
C GLY A 261 18.63 -0.78 -8.39
N TYR A 262 17.30 -0.95 -8.50
CA TYR A 262 16.33 -0.25 -7.64
C TYR A 262 15.01 -1.01 -7.57
N HIS A 263 14.29 -0.82 -6.47
CA HIS A 263 12.89 -1.24 -6.34
C HIS A 263 11.93 -0.14 -6.80
N THR A 264 10.74 -0.55 -7.22
CA THR A 264 9.56 0.31 -7.39
C THR A 264 8.46 -0.15 -6.45
N LEU A 265 7.63 0.79 -6.00
CA LEU A 265 6.48 0.51 -5.13
C LEU A 265 5.23 1.15 -5.74
N GLY A 266 4.21 0.33 -5.95
CA GLY A 266 2.92 0.72 -6.50
C GLY A 266 1.75 0.15 -5.71
N PHE A 267 0.55 0.69 -5.95
CA PHE A 267 -0.70 0.22 -5.37
C PHE A 267 -1.84 0.41 -6.36
N ASP A 268 -2.51 -0.70 -6.72
CA ASP A 268 -3.59 -0.72 -7.74
C ASP A 268 -4.99 -0.50 -7.15
N GLY A 269 -5.09 -0.29 -5.83
CA GLY A 269 -6.34 -0.20 -5.08
C GLY A 269 -6.65 -1.46 -4.26
N ASN A 270 -6.02 -2.59 -4.59
CA ASN A 270 -6.20 -3.87 -3.89
C ASN A 270 -4.87 -4.48 -3.44
N ASN A 271 -3.83 -4.41 -4.27
CA ASN A 271 -2.56 -5.08 -4.06
C ASN A 271 -1.41 -4.09 -3.96
N LEU A 272 -0.49 -4.36 -3.05
CA LEU A 272 0.82 -3.73 -3.01
C LEU A 272 1.72 -4.39 -4.06
N ILE A 273 2.40 -3.59 -4.86
CA ILE A 273 3.20 -4.06 -5.99
C ILE A 273 4.64 -3.60 -5.76
N ILE A 274 5.54 -4.55 -5.56
CA ILE A 274 6.99 -4.30 -5.50
C ILE A 274 7.60 -4.79 -6.79
N GLY A 275 8.29 -3.94 -7.53
CA GLY A 275 8.95 -4.30 -8.78
C GLY A 275 10.47 -4.21 -8.67
N GLU A 276 11.17 -5.13 -9.34
CA GLU A 276 12.62 -5.09 -9.55
C GLU A 276 12.94 -5.04 -11.06
N PRO A 277 12.87 -3.86 -11.70
CA PRO A 277 12.88 -3.76 -13.15
C PRO A 277 14.17 -4.27 -13.81
N ASN A 278 15.30 -4.20 -13.11
CA ASN A 278 16.59 -4.65 -13.61
C ASN A 278 16.69 -6.17 -13.80
N ILE A 279 15.86 -6.93 -13.09
CA ILE A 279 15.74 -8.39 -13.24
C ILE A 279 14.35 -8.81 -13.76
N GLN A 280 13.47 -7.85 -14.06
CA GLN A 280 12.13 -8.07 -14.61
C GLN A 280 11.18 -8.85 -13.69
N GLU A 281 11.36 -8.69 -12.38
CA GLU A 281 10.52 -9.34 -11.39
C GLU A 281 9.48 -8.39 -10.80
N THR A 282 8.35 -8.95 -10.36
CA THR A 282 7.27 -8.21 -9.72
C THR A 282 6.59 -9.08 -8.67
N TYR A 283 6.40 -8.51 -7.49
CA TYR A 283 5.87 -9.18 -6.31
C TYR A 283 4.56 -8.50 -5.91
N ILE A 284 3.53 -9.33 -5.71
CA ILE A 284 2.17 -8.87 -5.45
C ILE A 284 1.81 -9.25 -4.02
N GLY A 285 1.69 -8.24 -3.17
CA GLY A 285 1.29 -8.37 -1.78
C GLY A 285 -0.21 -8.16 -1.66
N THR A 286 -0.86 -9.01 -0.87
CA THR A 286 -2.26 -8.82 -0.47
C THR A 286 -2.33 -8.30 0.95
N ARG A 287 -3.34 -7.50 1.27
CA ARG A 287 -3.52 -6.98 2.63
C ARG A 287 -3.94 -8.13 3.57
N VAL A 288 -3.35 -8.18 4.76
CA VAL A 288 -3.79 -9.12 5.80
C VAL A 288 -5.23 -8.80 6.18
N SER A 289 -6.10 -9.80 6.13
CA SER A 289 -7.53 -9.62 6.39
C SER A 289 -7.83 -9.54 7.88
N ASN A 290 -8.60 -8.52 8.27
CA ASN A 290 -9.13 -8.38 9.61
C ASN A 290 -10.49 -9.07 9.75
N LYS A 291 -10.72 -9.72 10.89
CA LYS A 291 -12.02 -10.30 11.24
C LYS A 291 -12.60 -9.60 12.47
N ALA A 292 -13.80 -9.04 12.31
CA ALA A 292 -14.48 -8.32 13.37
C ALA A 292 -14.65 -9.18 14.63
N ASP A 293 -14.38 -8.58 15.80
CA ASP A 293 -14.49 -9.20 17.13
C ASP A 293 -13.74 -10.55 17.25
N ASN A 294 -12.62 -10.70 16.53
CA ASN A 294 -11.82 -11.91 16.47
C ASN A 294 -10.31 -11.60 16.48
N ILE A 295 -9.46 -12.52 16.96
CA ILE A 295 -8.01 -12.31 16.99
C ILE A 295 -7.40 -12.23 15.59
N VAL A 296 -8.03 -12.85 14.59
CA VAL A 296 -7.55 -12.86 13.22
C VAL A 296 -7.42 -11.44 12.67
N GLY A 297 -6.25 -11.13 12.13
CA GLY A 297 -5.84 -9.81 11.71
C GLY A 297 -4.48 -9.41 12.28
N SER A 298 -4.11 -8.15 12.04
CA SER A 298 -2.85 -7.58 12.49
C SER A 298 -3.05 -6.57 13.62
N TRP A 299 -2.12 -6.56 14.56
CA TRP A 299 -2.19 -5.82 15.81
C TRP A 299 -0.85 -5.18 16.12
N ILE A 300 -0.85 -3.92 16.56
CA ILE A 300 0.35 -3.22 17.01
C ILE A 300 0.33 -3.07 18.52
N TYR A 301 1.45 -3.40 19.18
CA TYR A 301 1.60 -3.26 20.62
C TYR A 301 1.66 -1.78 21.03
N THR A 302 0.85 -1.37 22.02
CA THR A 302 0.67 0.06 22.33
C THR A 302 1.74 0.66 23.22
N ASP A 303 2.44 -0.14 24.02
CA ASP A 303 3.29 0.37 25.10
C ASP A 303 4.75 0.57 24.67
N ASP A 304 5.25 -0.19 23.68
CA ASP A 304 6.56 0.01 23.02
C ASP A 304 6.42 0.40 21.52
N ALA A 305 5.18 0.72 21.12
CA ALA A 305 4.76 1.33 19.86
C ALA A 305 5.26 0.74 18.51
N ASN A 306 5.96 -0.41 18.49
CA ASN A 306 6.60 -0.87 17.26
C ASN A 306 6.49 -2.38 16.98
N GLN A 307 6.06 -3.23 17.93
CA GLN A 307 5.86 -4.66 17.65
C GLN A 307 4.54 -4.92 16.92
N VAL A 308 4.59 -5.69 15.84
CA VAL A 308 3.43 -6.04 15.02
C VAL A 308 3.19 -7.55 15.06
N PHE A 309 1.97 -7.94 15.44
CA PHE A 309 1.53 -9.32 15.51
C PHE A 309 0.45 -9.58 14.47
N SER A 310 0.55 -10.67 13.71
CA SER A 310 -0.47 -11.08 12.75
C SER A 310 -0.93 -12.50 13.02
N PHE A 311 -2.24 -12.69 13.20
CA PHE A 311 -2.87 -14.00 13.41
C PHE A 311 -3.71 -14.37 12.20
N PHE A 312 -3.46 -15.55 11.63
CA PHE A 312 -4.10 -16.01 10.38
C PHE A 312 -5.20 -17.04 10.66
N GLU A 313 -6.21 -17.14 9.79
CA GLU A 313 -7.27 -18.16 9.91
C GLU A 313 -6.72 -19.60 9.80
N SER A 314 -5.55 -19.76 9.19
CA SER A 314 -4.83 -21.04 9.08
C SER A 314 -4.25 -21.53 10.42
N GLY A 315 -4.33 -20.74 11.49
CA GLY A 315 -3.79 -21.08 12.81
C GLY A 315 -2.30 -20.77 12.96
N TYR A 316 -1.72 -20.00 12.04
CA TYR A 316 -0.35 -19.48 12.16
C TYR A 316 -0.35 -18.08 12.78
N TYR A 317 0.73 -17.72 13.45
CA TYR A 317 1.00 -16.34 13.85
C TYR A 317 2.40 -15.92 13.39
N ILE A 318 2.55 -14.62 13.19
CA ILE A 318 3.81 -13.95 12.89
C ILE A 318 3.96 -12.76 13.84
N MET A 319 5.18 -12.54 14.31
CA MET A 319 5.58 -11.30 14.97
C MET A 319 6.70 -10.62 14.18
N LEU A 320 6.61 -9.29 14.07
CA LEU A 320 7.69 -8.41 13.64
C LEU A 320 8.08 -7.54 14.83
N ASP A 321 9.33 -7.63 15.26
CA ASP A 321 9.87 -6.83 16.35
C ASP A 321 11.05 -5.99 15.86
N PRO A 322 10.87 -4.69 15.65
CA PRO A 322 11.90 -3.83 15.10
C PRO A 322 12.96 -3.40 16.12
N ALA A 323 12.81 -3.73 17.40
CA ALA A 323 13.74 -3.29 18.46
C ALA A 323 14.26 -4.42 19.34
N GLY A 324 13.46 -5.46 19.57
CA GLY A 324 13.73 -6.48 20.59
C GLY A 324 13.28 -6.04 21.98
N ASP A 325 13.77 -6.70 23.02
CA ASP A 325 13.49 -6.28 24.40
C ASP A 325 14.25 -5.00 24.73
N THR A 326 13.51 -3.89 24.83
CA THR A 326 14.07 -2.60 25.24
C THR A 326 14.11 -2.44 26.77
N TYR A 327 13.53 -3.38 27.53
CA TYR A 327 13.41 -3.34 28.98
C TYR A 327 14.45 -4.21 29.69
N ALA A 328 15.62 -3.63 29.95
CA ALA A 328 16.59 -4.26 30.85
C ALA A 328 16.10 -4.25 32.31
N GLN A 329 15.91 -5.44 32.92
CA GLN A 329 15.75 -5.53 34.37
C GLN A 329 17.03 -5.04 35.08
N PRO A 330 16.95 -4.40 36.26
CA PRO A 330 18.13 -3.93 36.97
C PRO A 330 19.14 -5.07 37.26
N GLY A 331 20.26 -5.09 36.54
CA GLY A 331 21.32 -6.09 36.69
C GLY A 331 21.32 -7.20 35.64
N GLU A 332 20.36 -7.22 34.72
CA GLU A 332 20.31 -8.14 33.59
C GLU A 332 20.36 -7.36 32.28
N PRO A 333 21.18 -7.76 31.29
CA PRO A 333 21.10 -7.15 29.96
C PRO A 333 19.71 -7.43 29.37
N PRO A 334 19.18 -6.52 28.52
CA PRO A 334 18.00 -6.85 27.73
C PRO A 334 18.29 -8.13 26.94
N CYS A 335 17.33 -9.04 26.91
CA CYS A 335 17.47 -10.29 26.17
C CYS A 335 16.76 -10.16 24.81
N GLY A 336 17.40 -10.61 23.73
CA GLY A 336 16.80 -10.50 22.40
C GLY A 336 16.98 -9.13 21.72
N GLY A 337 17.22 -9.16 20.41
CA GLY A 337 17.32 -7.96 19.56
C GLY A 337 16.15 -7.87 18.59
N ALA A 338 16.21 -6.97 17.61
CA ALA A 338 15.22 -6.92 16.54
C ALA A 338 15.14 -8.26 15.80
N GLY A 339 13.94 -8.68 15.42
CA GLY A 339 13.74 -9.96 14.74
C GLY A 339 12.28 -10.31 14.50
N VAL A 340 12.06 -11.62 14.35
CA VAL A 340 10.76 -12.18 14.01
C VAL A 340 10.47 -13.45 14.80
N GLU A 341 9.19 -13.70 15.03
CA GLU A 341 8.68 -15.01 15.43
C GLU A 341 7.71 -15.55 14.38
N PHE A 342 7.73 -16.87 14.14
CA PHE A 342 6.75 -17.57 13.34
C PHE A 342 6.44 -18.96 13.92
N GLY A 343 5.15 -19.19 14.18
CA GLY A 343 4.66 -20.43 14.76
C GLY A 343 3.16 -20.62 14.60
N LYS A 344 2.56 -21.46 15.46
CA LYS A 344 1.12 -21.74 15.45
C LYS A 344 0.45 -21.23 16.72
N TYR A 345 -0.86 -21.00 16.59
CA TYR A 345 -1.70 -20.66 17.72
C TYR A 345 -3.01 -21.47 17.71
N THR A 346 -3.55 -21.70 18.91
CA THR A 346 -4.92 -22.20 19.10
C THR A 346 -5.63 -21.32 20.11
N ILE A 347 -6.96 -21.33 20.07
CA ILE A 347 -7.80 -20.66 21.07
C ILE A 347 -8.71 -21.69 21.74
N ASN A 348 -8.69 -21.72 23.07
CA ASN A 348 -9.63 -22.51 23.87
C ASN A 348 -10.14 -21.67 25.04
N ASN A 349 -11.46 -21.50 25.17
CA ASN A 349 -12.08 -20.74 26.26
C ASN A 349 -11.45 -19.35 26.51
N GLN A 350 -11.21 -18.57 25.45
CA GLN A 350 -10.56 -17.24 25.51
C GLN A 350 -9.12 -17.27 26.05
N ILE A 351 -8.44 -18.42 25.93
CA ILE A 351 -7.00 -18.54 26.16
C ILE A 351 -6.35 -18.76 24.80
N LEU A 352 -5.44 -17.86 24.44
CA LEU A 352 -4.53 -17.98 23.30
C LEU A 352 -3.37 -18.89 23.71
N ASN A 353 -3.15 -19.95 22.96
CA ASN A 353 -2.03 -20.86 23.16
C ASN A 353 -1.08 -20.79 21.96
N ILE A 354 0.13 -20.27 22.17
CA ILE A 354 1.21 -20.30 21.19
C ILE A 354 1.98 -21.61 21.31
N HIS A 355 2.25 -22.26 20.17
CA HIS A 355 2.92 -23.54 20.12
C HIS A 355 3.55 -23.78 18.74
N ASN A 356 4.42 -24.78 18.62
CA ASN A 356 5.11 -25.11 17.37
C ASN A 356 5.79 -23.87 16.73
N VAL A 357 6.46 -23.06 17.56
CA VAL A 357 7.30 -21.96 17.07
C VAL A 357 8.47 -22.57 16.32
N SER A 358 8.61 -22.19 15.05
CA SER A 358 9.60 -22.75 14.13
C SER A 358 10.68 -21.76 13.75
N ILE A 359 10.42 -20.46 13.91
CA ILE A 359 11.38 -19.38 13.74
C ILE A 359 11.18 -18.44 14.92
N ASP A 360 12.29 -18.12 15.55
CA ASP A 360 12.41 -17.17 16.66
C ASP A 360 13.83 -16.61 16.54
N THR A 361 13.94 -15.37 16.07
CA THR A 361 15.24 -14.73 15.82
C THR A 361 15.55 -13.64 16.85
N ASN A 362 14.60 -13.35 17.73
CA ASN A 362 14.71 -12.31 18.75
C ASN A 362 14.68 -12.87 20.18
N GLY A 363 14.74 -14.19 20.37
CA GLY A 363 15.02 -14.80 21.66
C GLY A 363 13.87 -14.61 22.64
N CYS A 364 14.13 -14.00 23.80
CA CYS A 364 13.10 -13.82 24.84
C CYS A 364 12.07 -12.71 24.52
N ALA A 365 12.31 -11.91 23.47
CA ALA A 365 11.46 -10.78 23.14
C ALA A 365 10.21 -11.26 22.39
N GLY A 366 9.02 -10.89 22.88
CA GLY A 366 7.76 -11.17 22.19
C GLY A 366 6.75 -11.96 23.01
N ILE A 367 6.00 -12.84 22.34
CA ILE A 367 4.90 -13.61 22.97
C ILE A 367 5.36 -15.01 23.36
N HIS A 368 6.38 -15.56 22.70
CA HIS A 368 6.97 -16.84 23.03
C HIS A 368 8.31 -16.63 23.76
N ASP A 369 8.56 -17.44 24.79
CA ASP A 369 9.84 -17.49 25.51
C ASP A 369 10.31 -18.96 25.57
N GLU A 370 11.61 -19.19 25.71
CA GLU A 370 12.27 -20.51 25.61
C GLU A 370 11.71 -21.57 26.59
N ASP A 371 10.98 -21.14 27.63
CA ASP A 371 10.42 -21.98 28.70
C ASP A 371 9.05 -22.65 28.37
N GLY A 372 8.47 -22.38 27.19
CA GLY A 372 7.38 -23.19 26.61
C GLY A 372 6.07 -22.44 26.29
N ALA A 373 5.04 -23.21 25.90
CA ALA A 373 3.81 -22.70 25.31
C ALA A 373 3.10 -21.62 26.15
N SER A 374 3.04 -20.39 25.63
CA SER A 374 2.37 -19.25 26.26
C SER A 374 0.86 -19.46 26.27
N ASN A 375 0.26 -19.55 27.46
CA ASN A 375 -1.18 -19.60 27.66
C ASN A 375 -1.66 -18.23 28.14
N LEU A 376 -2.17 -17.44 27.21
CA LEU A 376 -2.51 -16.04 27.45
C LEU A 376 -4.03 -15.86 27.42
N PRO A 377 -4.70 -15.62 28.56
CA PRO A 377 -6.08 -15.14 28.55
C PRO A 377 -6.15 -13.88 27.68
N PHE A 378 -7.13 -13.81 26.78
CA PHE A 378 -7.29 -12.63 25.93
C PHE A 378 -8.72 -12.11 25.90
N SER A 379 -8.86 -10.83 25.62
CA SER A 379 -10.14 -10.21 25.33
C SER A 379 -10.04 -9.28 24.12
N ILE A 380 -11.13 -9.18 23.35
CA ILE A 380 -11.21 -8.31 22.18
C ILE A 380 -12.46 -7.46 22.31
N ASN A 381 -12.28 -6.15 22.12
CA ASN A 381 -13.36 -5.19 22.00
C ASN A 381 -13.09 -4.33 20.77
N LYS A 382 -13.76 -4.68 19.66
CA LYS A 382 -13.55 -4.05 18.34
C LYS A 382 -12.07 -4.11 17.91
N ASP A 383 -11.40 -2.97 17.94
CA ASP A 383 -10.03 -2.75 17.49
C ASP A 383 -9.02 -2.75 18.65
N LYS A 384 -9.43 -3.21 19.84
CA LYS A 384 -8.57 -3.35 21.02
C LYS A 384 -8.45 -4.82 21.39
N LEU A 385 -7.22 -5.31 21.49
CA LEU A 385 -6.86 -6.63 22.00
C LEU A 385 -6.10 -6.46 23.32
N GLU A 386 -6.46 -7.25 24.31
CA GLU A 386 -5.72 -7.36 25.57
C GLU A 386 -5.25 -8.81 25.75
N LEU A 387 -3.97 -9.00 26.01
CA LEU A 387 -3.36 -10.29 26.37
C LEU A 387 -2.90 -10.24 27.82
N GLY A 388 -3.45 -11.11 28.66
CA GLY A 388 -3.05 -11.27 30.05
C GLY A 388 -1.88 -12.24 30.21
N SER A 389 -0.95 -11.90 31.09
CA SER A 389 0.13 -12.76 31.57
C SER A 389 0.27 -12.67 33.09
N GLU A 390 1.14 -13.47 33.68
CA GLU A 390 1.46 -13.36 35.12
C GLU A 390 2.05 -11.99 35.49
N ASN A 391 2.66 -11.30 34.52
CA ASN A 391 3.34 -10.02 34.68
C ASN A 391 2.46 -8.80 34.37
N GLY A 392 1.23 -8.99 33.90
CA GLY A 392 0.30 -7.89 33.63
C GLY A 392 -0.61 -8.11 32.43
N THR A 393 -1.00 -7.02 31.77
CA THR A 393 -1.87 -7.05 30.60
C THR A 393 -1.25 -6.22 29.50
N ALA A 394 -0.86 -6.87 28.40
CA ALA A 394 -0.38 -6.23 27.19
C ALA A 394 -1.57 -5.76 26.34
N LYS A 395 -1.46 -4.59 25.73
CA LYS A 395 -2.54 -3.95 24.96
C LYS A 395 -2.11 -3.72 23.53
N PHE A 396 -3.04 -3.95 22.61
CA PHE A 396 -2.79 -3.85 21.20
C PHE A 396 -3.94 -3.16 20.48
N ASP A 397 -3.57 -2.40 19.44
CA ASP A 397 -4.50 -1.75 18.54
C ASP A 397 -4.53 -2.50 17.21
N ARG A 398 -5.73 -2.69 16.65
CA ARG A 398 -5.87 -3.32 15.34
C ARG A 398 -5.32 -2.40 14.27
N ILE A 399 -4.45 -2.94 13.42
CA ILE A 399 -3.96 -2.27 12.23
C ILE A 399 -5.01 -2.46 11.13
N GLN A 400 -5.50 -1.36 10.55
CA GLN A 400 -6.61 -1.37 9.58
C GLN A 400 -6.18 -1.73 8.16
#